data_AF-A0A3P6S7I7-F1
#
_entry.id   AF-A0A3P6S7I7-F1
#
_cell.length_a   1.000
_cell.length_b   1.000
_cell.length_c   1.000
_cell.angle_alpha   90.00
_cell.angle_beta   90.00
_cell.angle_gamma   90.00
#
_symmetry.space_group_name_H-M   'P 1'
#
loop_
_entity.id
_entity.type
_entity.pdbx_description
1 polymer ?
#
loop_
_entity_poly.entity_id
_entity_poly.type
_entity_poly.pdbx_seq_one_letter_code
_entity_poly.pdbx_strand_id
1 'polypeptide(L)'
;MAEEEVEVLQSIYGDELVVERDPTKNVSPIILSMKILPALQSQCRTGIYSVIELPVQSSSKNHNALQYPKISPKVHLRQQPGFDESCMSILRKNIQEYIEANSDMPILYDIFQMIQNFVESERNFPCTVCPICLDGFNAETVAFCALDCDHYIHRNCFVCYVNYTRNEIKRELSEWPEDMKSKVDQVLKCPVCRTPLSEQDLLTVGEESITLDEAIVDKGQFEFNWEEWQAKLEELQVVFERQKAKGGLIDPKKERKRNLVTDDTELKLFALLYKNGYCYSS
;
A
#
# COMPACT_ATOMS: atom_id res chain seq x y z
N MET A 1 -25.03 -30.75 -0.35
CA MET A 1 -24.07 -30.16 0.59
C MET A 1 -23.43 -28.88 0.06
N ALA A 2 -22.52 -28.91 -0.93
CA ALA A 2 -21.94 -27.67 -1.48
C ALA A 2 -23.01 -26.68 -2.00
N GLU A 3 -23.92 -27.14 -2.86
CA GLU A 3 -25.01 -26.31 -3.39
C GLU A 3 -26.01 -25.85 -2.32
N GLU A 4 -26.35 -26.73 -1.36
CA GLU A 4 -27.25 -26.40 -0.25
C GLU A 4 -26.66 -25.28 0.63
N GLU A 5 -25.35 -25.33 0.92
CA GLU A 5 -24.68 -24.26 1.66
C GLU A 5 -24.64 -22.96 0.86
N VAL A 6 -24.35 -23.02 -0.45
CA VAL A 6 -24.37 -21.84 -1.33
C VAL A 6 -25.77 -21.20 -1.37
N GLU A 7 -26.84 -21.98 -1.48
CA GLU A 7 -28.23 -21.46 -1.46
C GLU A 7 -28.57 -20.77 -0.13
N VAL A 8 -28.11 -21.33 0.99
CA VAL A 8 -28.26 -20.70 2.31
C VAL A 8 -27.50 -19.37 2.36
N LEU A 9 -26.25 -19.34 1.88
CA LEU A 9 -25.45 -18.12 1.85
C LEU A 9 -26.05 -17.05 0.96
N GLN A 10 -26.61 -17.42 -0.20
CA GLN A 10 -27.35 -16.49 -1.06
C GLN A 10 -28.59 -15.93 -0.37
N SER A 11 -29.23 -16.71 0.52
CA SER A 11 -30.36 -16.23 1.32
C SER A 11 -29.92 -15.29 2.45
N ILE A 12 -28.71 -15.47 3.00
CA ILE A 12 -28.16 -14.64 4.08
C ILE A 12 -27.65 -13.30 3.52
N TYR A 13 -26.82 -13.34 2.47
CA TYR A 13 -26.11 -12.18 1.95
C TYR A 13 -26.80 -11.51 0.76
N GLY A 14 -27.81 -12.16 0.17
CA GLY A 14 -28.58 -11.60 -0.95
C GLY A 14 -27.67 -11.20 -2.12
N ASP A 15 -27.83 -9.95 -2.57
CA ASP A 15 -27.11 -9.40 -3.72
C ASP A 15 -25.62 -9.09 -3.45
N GLU A 16 -25.19 -9.11 -2.19
CA GLU A 16 -23.78 -8.85 -1.82
C GLU A 16 -22.86 -10.02 -2.17
N LEU A 17 -23.42 -11.23 -2.23
CA LEU A 17 -22.71 -12.46 -2.58
C LEU A 17 -22.87 -12.78 -4.07
N VAL A 18 -21.79 -12.65 -4.82
CA VAL A 18 -21.75 -13.02 -6.23
C VAL A 18 -21.32 -14.48 -6.36
N VAL A 19 -22.16 -15.30 -6.99
CA VAL A 19 -21.87 -16.72 -7.25
C VAL A 19 -21.72 -16.92 -8.75
N GLU A 20 -20.50 -17.24 -9.19
CA GLU A 20 -20.21 -17.55 -10.59
C GLU A 20 -20.22 -19.06 -10.81
N ARG A 21 -20.97 -19.47 -11.84
CA ARG A 21 -21.06 -20.84 -12.34
C ARG A 21 -20.88 -20.76 -13.86
N ASP A 22 -20.09 -21.63 -14.48
CA ASP A 22 -20.00 -21.70 -15.94
C ASP A 22 -21.00 -22.76 -16.44
N PRO A 23 -22.20 -22.37 -16.92
CA PRO A 23 -23.22 -23.32 -17.34
C PRO A 23 -22.83 -24.09 -18.61
N THR A 24 -21.77 -23.67 -19.31
CA THR A 24 -21.33 -24.29 -20.57
C THR A 24 -20.40 -25.47 -20.35
N LYS A 25 -19.83 -25.61 -19.14
CA LYS A 25 -18.93 -26.70 -18.77
C LYS A 25 -19.54 -27.47 -17.61
N ASN A 26 -19.88 -28.74 -17.85
CA ASN A 26 -20.34 -29.67 -16.81
C ASN A 26 -19.38 -29.84 -15.59
N VAL A 27 -18.20 -29.21 -15.63
CA VAL A 27 -17.06 -29.45 -14.73
C VAL A 27 -16.36 -28.11 -14.42
N SER A 28 -17.13 -27.05 -14.11
CA SER A 28 -16.56 -25.77 -13.65
C SER A 28 -16.56 -25.65 -12.13
N PRO A 29 -15.54 -25.02 -11.52
CA PRO A 29 -15.56 -24.70 -10.10
C PRO A 29 -16.67 -23.66 -9.82
N ILE A 30 -17.28 -23.76 -8.65
CA ILE A 30 -18.17 -22.72 -8.13
C ILE A 30 -17.29 -21.66 -7.49
N ILE A 31 -17.44 -20.40 -7.88
CA ILE A 31 -16.67 -19.29 -7.34
C ILE A 31 -17.63 -18.35 -6.59
N LEU A 32 -17.37 -18.15 -5.31
CA LEU A 32 -18.09 -17.21 -4.47
C LEU A 32 -17.24 -15.96 -4.27
N SER A 33 -17.81 -14.78 -4.48
CA SER A 33 -17.11 -13.51 -4.27
C SER A 33 -17.97 -12.54 -3.48
N MET A 34 -17.36 -11.84 -2.51
CA MET A 34 -18.07 -10.87 -1.68
C MET A 34 -17.11 -9.74 -1.24
N LYS A 35 -17.62 -8.51 -1.22
CA LYS A 35 -16.91 -7.39 -0.59
C LYS A 35 -17.45 -7.21 0.82
N ILE A 36 -16.65 -7.59 1.81
CA ILE A 36 -17.00 -7.46 3.22
C ILE A 36 -16.60 -6.07 3.69
N LEU A 37 -17.57 -5.25 4.07
CA LEU A 37 -17.38 -3.89 4.56
C LEU A 37 -17.51 -3.83 6.08
N PRO A 38 -16.81 -2.89 6.74
CA PRO A 38 -17.03 -2.61 8.15
C PRO A 38 -18.42 -2.03 8.39
N ALA A 39 -18.89 -2.10 9.64
CA ALA A 39 -20.17 -1.53 10.04
C ALA A 39 -20.29 -0.05 9.63
N LEU A 40 -21.50 0.37 9.25
CA LEU A 40 -21.80 1.68 8.66
C LEU A 40 -21.33 2.90 9.51
N GLN A 41 -21.10 2.69 10.81
CA GLN A 41 -20.66 3.71 11.76
C GLN A 41 -19.13 3.77 11.93
N SER A 42 -18.35 2.90 11.27
CA SER A 42 -16.89 2.91 11.35
C SER A 42 -16.29 4.09 10.58
N GLN A 43 -15.25 4.71 11.16
CA GLN A 43 -14.45 5.74 10.50
C GLN A 43 -13.54 5.15 9.41
N CYS A 44 -13.21 3.87 9.51
CA CYS A 44 -12.47 3.13 8.50
C CYS A 44 -13.48 2.48 7.55
N ARG A 45 -13.47 2.83 6.26
CA ARG A 45 -14.39 2.28 5.25
C ARG A 45 -13.79 1.12 4.47
N THR A 46 -12.55 0.72 4.79
CA THR A 46 -11.88 -0.31 4.01
C THR A 46 -12.51 -1.67 4.28
N GLY A 47 -13.04 -2.27 3.23
CA GLY A 47 -13.45 -3.66 3.22
C GLY A 47 -12.39 -4.60 2.69
N ILE A 48 -12.61 -5.89 2.91
CA ILE A 48 -11.85 -6.97 2.27
C ILE A 48 -12.70 -7.54 1.15
N TYR A 49 -12.10 -7.69 -0.03
CA TYR A 49 -12.70 -8.47 -1.11
C TYR A 49 -12.22 -9.91 -1.01
N SER A 50 -13.15 -10.83 -0.77
CA SER A 50 -12.89 -12.26 -0.64
C SER A 50 -13.42 -13.01 -1.86
N VAL A 51 -12.64 -14.00 -2.30
CA VAL A 51 -13.00 -14.93 -3.35
C VAL A 51 -12.75 -16.34 -2.83
N ILE A 52 -13.77 -17.19 -2.86
CA ILE A 52 -13.69 -18.59 -2.43
C ILE A 52 -13.97 -19.47 -3.64
N GLU A 53 -12.98 -20.29 -4.01
CA GLU A 53 -13.10 -21.24 -5.10
C GLU A 53 -13.37 -22.65 -4.53
N LEU A 54 -14.50 -23.23 -4.91
CA LEU A 54 -14.80 -24.61 -4.57
C LEU A 54 -14.11 -25.58 -5.55
N PRO A 55 -13.56 -26.70 -5.05
CA PRO A 55 -12.92 -27.69 -5.89
C PRO A 55 -13.91 -28.33 -6.86
N VAL A 56 -13.45 -28.56 -8.08
CA VAL A 56 -14.25 -29.08 -9.19
C VAL A 56 -14.71 -30.51 -8.90
N GLN A 57 -16.00 -30.78 -9.10
CA GLN A 57 -16.55 -32.13 -9.00
C GLN A 57 -16.06 -32.98 -10.18
N SER A 58 -15.21 -33.98 -9.92
CA SER A 58 -14.83 -34.95 -10.95
C SER A 58 -15.92 -36.01 -11.10
N SER A 59 -16.60 -36.02 -12.24
CA SER A 59 -17.61 -37.03 -12.59
C SER A 59 -16.95 -38.35 -13.01
N SER A 60 -16.19 -39.00 -12.13
CA SER A 60 -15.69 -40.36 -12.40
C SER A 60 -16.69 -41.39 -11.88
N LYS A 61 -17.18 -42.25 -12.77
CA LYS A 61 -18.17 -43.32 -12.50
C LYS A 61 -17.68 -44.43 -11.55
N ASN A 62 -16.46 -44.34 -11.03
CA ASN A 62 -15.90 -45.29 -10.08
C ASN A 62 -15.63 -44.59 -8.73
N HIS A 63 -16.37 -45.04 -7.72
CA HIS A 63 -16.26 -44.81 -6.27
C HIS A 63 -15.27 -43.71 -5.76
N ASN A 64 -15.84 -42.72 -5.07
CA ASN A 64 -15.24 -41.58 -4.35
C ASN A 64 -14.70 -40.44 -5.23
N ALA A 65 -15.61 -39.69 -5.86
CA ALA A 65 -15.35 -38.30 -6.19
C ALA A 65 -15.16 -37.52 -4.87
N LEU A 66 -13.91 -37.22 -4.53
CA LEU A 66 -13.59 -36.26 -3.47
C LEU A 66 -14.11 -34.89 -3.94
N GLN A 67 -15.07 -34.36 -3.20
CA GLN A 67 -15.72 -33.08 -3.45
C GLN A 67 -15.84 -32.32 -2.14
N TYR A 68 -15.99 -31.00 -2.21
CA TYR A 68 -16.31 -30.20 -1.03
C TYR A 68 -17.50 -30.81 -0.27
N PRO A 69 -17.41 -30.97 1.07
CA PRO A 69 -16.39 -30.43 1.97
C PRO A 69 -15.14 -31.28 2.20
N LYS A 70 -15.01 -32.45 1.56
CA LYS A 70 -13.85 -33.34 1.73
C LYS A 70 -12.57 -32.80 1.13
N ILE A 71 -12.69 -32.02 0.06
CA ILE A 71 -11.60 -31.20 -0.45
C ILE A 71 -11.87 -29.79 0.02
N SER A 72 -10.90 -29.21 0.71
CA SER A 72 -10.96 -27.84 1.21
C SER A 72 -11.13 -26.83 0.08
N PRO A 73 -11.86 -25.73 0.33
CA PRO A 73 -11.97 -24.64 -0.62
C PRO A 73 -10.66 -23.84 -0.67
N LYS A 74 -10.41 -23.14 -1.78
CA LYS A 74 -9.32 -22.16 -1.86
C LYS A 74 -9.87 -20.79 -1.55
N VAL A 75 -9.25 -20.09 -0.60
CA VAL A 75 -9.65 -18.73 -0.20
C VAL A 75 -8.59 -17.74 -0.67
N HIS A 76 -9.04 -16.75 -1.43
CA HIS A 76 -8.23 -15.65 -1.92
C HIS A 76 -8.75 -14.34 -1.35
N LEU A 77 -7.88 -13.62 -0.64
CA LEU A 77 -8.17 -12.30 -0.11
C LEU A 77 -7.39 -11.25 -0.89
N ARG A 78 -8.11 -10.35 -1.59
CA ARG A 78 -7.50 -9.24 -2.31
C ARG A 78 -7.19 -8.11 -1.34
N GLN A 79 -5.94 -7.66 -1.34
CA GLN A 79 -5.50 -6.51 -0.54
C GLN A 79 -6.22 -5.24 -1.01
N GLN A 80 -6.72 -4.47 -0.06
CA GLN A 80 -7.36 -3.17 -0.29
C GLN A 80 -6.62 -2.07 0.50
N PRO A 81 -6.67 -0.80 0.04
CA PRO A 81 -6.02 0.32 0.74
C PRO A 81 -6.49 0.43 2.19
N GLY A 82 -5.58 0.35 3.17
CA GLY A 82 -5.94 0.31 4.60
C GLY A 82 -5.67 -1.03 5.31
N PHE A 83 -5.18 -2.03 4.58
CA PHE A 83 -4.62 -3.27 5.13
C PHE A 83 -3.16 -3.42 4.67
N ASP A 84 -2.23 -3.49 5.62
CA ASP A 84 -0.86 -3.89 5.36
C ASP A 84 -0.78 -5.41 5.12
N GLU A 85 0.36 -5.86 4.59
CA GLU A 85 0.56 -7.28 4.29
C GLU A 85 0.60 -8.13 5.57
N SER A 86 1.01 -7.55 6.70
CA SER A 86 1.14 -8.28 7.96
C SER A 86 -0.23 -8.71 8.51
N CYS A 87 -1.19 -7.79 8.57
CA CYS A 87 -2.57 -8.07 8.97
C CYS A 87 -3.25 -9.05 8.00
N MET A 88 -3.06 -8.87 6.69
CA MET A 88 -3.61 -9.81 5.71
C MET A 88 -3.01 -11.21 5.86
N SER A 89 -1.71 -11.31 6.20
CA SER A 89 -1.06 -12.59 6.48
C SER A 89 -1.64 -13.27 7.73
N ILE A 90 -1.94 -12.52 8.79
CA ILE A 90 -2.57 -13.05 10.01
C ILE A 90 -3.95 -13.63 9.68
N LEU A 91 -4.80 -12.87 8.98
CA LEU A 91 -6.12 -13.34 8.58
C LEU A 91 -6.05 -14.58 7.69
N ARG A 92 -5.16 -14.59 6.67
CA ARG A 92 -4.96 -15.77 5.80
C ARG A 92 -4.54 -16.98 6.60
N LYS A 93 -3.63 -16.82 7.56
CA LYS A 93 -3.16 -17.89 8.43
C LYS A 93 -4.32 -18.43 9.29
N ASN A 94 -5.10 -17.57 9.93
CA ASN A 94 -6.23 -17.98 10.75
C ASN A 94 -7.28 -18.76 9.94
N ILE A 95 -7.61 -18.28 8.72
CA ILE A 95 -8.53 -18.99 7.82
C ILE A 95 -7.97 -20.35 7.41
N GLN A 96 -6.68 -20.42 7.08
CA GLN A 96 -6.04 -21.67 6.69
C GLN A 96 -6.05 -22.70 7.83
N GLU A 97 -5.70 -22.28 9.05
CA GLU A 97 -5.77 -23.12 10.25
C GLU A 97 -7.20 -23.61 10.52
N TYR A 98 -8.20 -22.74 10.32
CA TYR A 98 -9.60 -23.11 10.47
C TYR A 98 -10.07 -24.13 9.42
N ILE A 99 -9.66 -23.95 8.16
CA ILE A 99 -9.96 -24.90 7.07
C ILE A 99 -9.37 -26.28 7.38
N GLU A 100 -8.13 -26.33 7.88
CA GLU A 100 -7.45 -27.58 8.21
C GLU A 100 -8.14 -28.29 9.39
N ALA A 101 -8.50 -27.55 10.43
CA ALA A 101 -9.16 -28.08 11.62
C ALA A 101 -10.58 -28.61 11.36
N ASN A 102 -11.26 -28.07 10.35
CA ASN A 102 -12.66 -28.39 10.03
C ASN A 102 -12.81 -29.07 8.66
N SER A 103 -11.79 -29.86 8.29
CA SER A 103 -11.83 -30.73 7.11
C SER A 103 -13.10 -31.62 7.14
N ASP A 104 -13.74 -31.82 5.98
CA ASP A 104 -15.00 -32.57 5.84
C ASP A 104 -16.28 -31.87 6.37
N MET A 105 -16.24 -30.60 6.79
CA MET A 105 -17.42 -29.83 7.21
C MET A 105 -17.78 -28.66 6.28
N PRO A 106 -19.07 -28.28 6.18
CA PRO A 106 -19.47 -27.01 5.57
C PRO A 106 -18.97 -25.84 6.43
N ILE A 107 -18.18 -24.95 5.85
CA ILE A 107 -17.39 -23.90 6.53
C ILE A 107 -17.40 -22.56 5.80
N LEU A 108 -18.15 -22.44 4.69
CA LEU A 108 -18.14 -21.22 3.88
C LEU A 108 -18.71 -20.03 4.65
N TYR A 109 -19.78 -20.26 5.41
CA TYR A 109 -20.35 -19.24 6.29
C TYR A 109 -19.32 -18.76 7.32
N ASP A 110 -18.64 -19.71 7.97
CA ASP A 110 -17.66 -19.41 9.00
C ASP A 110 -16.47 -18.63 8.44
N ILE A 111 -15.99 -18.96 7.24
CA ILE A 111 -14.92 -18.19 6.57
C ILE A 111 -15.36 -16.75 6.34
N PHE A 112 -16.58 -16.52 5.82
CA PHE A 112 -17.10 -15.16 5.67
C PHE A 112 -17.22 -14.45 7.01
N GLN A 113 -17.68 -15.14 8.05
CA GLN A 113 -17.78 -14.54 9.38
C GLN A 113 -16.41 -14.26 10.01
N MET A 114 -15.39 -15.09 9.76
CA MET A 114 -14.02 -14.80 10.21
C MET A 114 -13.49 -13.53 9.55
N ILE A 115 -13.76 -13.33 8.26
CA ILE A 115 -13.36 -12.12 7.55
C ILE A 115 -14.15 -10.91 8.06
N GLN A 116 -15.47 -11.04 8.27
CA GLN A 116 -16.29 -9.98 8.84
C GLN A 116 -15.86 -9.61 10.26
N ASN A 117 -15.67 -10.60 11.14
CA ASN A 117 -15.11 -10.38 12.47
C ASN A 117 -13.73 -9.74 12.42
N PHE A 118 -12.88 -10.04 11.43
CA PHE A 118 -11.57 -9.39 11.30
C PHE A 118 -11.70 -7.92 10.88
N VAL A 119 -12.66 -7.63 10.00
CA VAL A 119 -12.98 -6.25 9.59
C VAL A 119 -13.63 -5.47 10.75
N GLU A 120 -14.42 -6.13 11.61
CA GLU A 120 -15.12 -5.51 12.74
C GLU A 120 -14.28 -5.39 14.02
N SER A 121 -13.53 -6.44 14.40
CA SER A 121 -12.88 -6.54 15.71
C SER A 121 -11.55 -5.79 15.81
N GLU A 122 -10.84 -5.57 14.70
CA GLU A 122 -9.55 -4.86 14.72
C GLU A 122 -9.64 -3.36 14.36
N ARG A 123 -10.77 -2.81 13.90
CA ARG A 123 -10.72 -1.64 12.99
C ARG A 123 -11.74 -0.53 13.19
N ASN A 124 -11.53 0.25 14.24
CA ASN A 124 -11.77 1.70 14.11
C ASN A 124 -10.65 2.39 13.30
N PHE A 125 -9.52 1.71 13.08
CA PHE A 125 -8.30 2.30 12.51
C PHE A 125 -7.78 1.49 11.31
N PRO A 126 -7.12 2.15 10.34
CA PRO A 126 -6.42 1.47 9.26
C PRO A 126 -5.25 0.65 9.80
N CYS A 127 -5.10 -0.60 9.37
CA CYS A 127 -3.91 -1.39 9.68
C CYS A 127 -2.80 -1.10 8.67
N THR A 128 -2.43 0.17 8.56
CA THR A 128 -1.31 0.65 7.76
C THR A 128 -0.51 1.63 8.58
N VAL A 129 0.58 2.14 8.02
CA VAL A 129 1.29 3.28 8.57
C VAL A 129 0.82 4.57 7.89
N CYS A 130 0.85 5.67 8.63
CA CYS A 130 0.65 6.99 8.06
C CYS A 130 1.81 7.30 7.08
N PRO A 131 1.54 7.73 5.83
CA PRO A 131 2.60 7.95 4.85
C PRO A 131 3.50 9.16 5.16
N ILE A 132 3.13 9.97 6.15
CA ILE A 132 3.87 11.20 6.53
C ILE A 132 4.80 10.93 7.71
N CYS A 133 4.30 10.39 8.83
CA CYS A 133 5.12 10.13 10.01
C CYS A 133 5.62 8.68 10.12
N LEU A 134 5.08 7.76 9.30
CA LEU A 134 5.37 6.32 9.31
C LEU A 134 4.94 5.57 10.58
N ASP A 135 4.18 6.22 11.47
CA ASP A 135 3.58 5.58 12.64
C ASP A 135 2.27 4.86 12.27
N GLY A 136 1.95 3.79 13.00
CA GLY A 136 0.69 3.07 12.87
C GLY A 136 -0.52 3.88 13.35
N PHE A 137 -1.71 3.43 12.98
CA PHE A 137 -2.96 3.95 13.54
C PHE A 137 -3.43 3.04 14.68
N ASN A 138 -3.78 3.62 15.81
CA ASN A 138 -4.36 2.92 16.96
C ASN A 138 -5.33 3.85 17.72
N ALA A 139 -6.00 3.31 18.73
CA ALA A 139 -6.98 4.03 19.54
C ALA A 139 -6.41 5.22 20.33
N GLU A 140 -5.10 5.24 20.56
CA GLU A 140 -4.39 6.29 21.29
C GLU A 140 -3.88 7.38 20.34
N THR A 141 -3.58 7.04 19.08
CA THR A 141 -3.19 8.01 18.05
C THR A 141 -4.37 8.87 17.65
N VAL A 142 -4.12 10.18 17.57
CA VAL A 142 -5.09 11.22 17.17
C VAL A 142 -5.87 10.81 15.92
N ALA A 143 -7.15 11.22 15.86
CA ALA A 143 -8.07 11.03 14.72
C ALA A 143 -7.36 11.05 13.35
N PHE A 144 -7.80 10.21 12.42
CA PHE A 144 -7.25 10.16 11.06
C PHE A 144 -8.25 10.71 10.03
N CYS A 145 -7.72 11.13 8.89
CA CYS A 145 -8.49 11.52 7.72
C CYS A 145 -8.58 10.32 6.77
N ALA A 146 -9.80 9.94 6.42
CA ALA A 146 -10.07 9.06 5.29
C ALA A 146 -10.33 9.96 4.07
N LEU A 147 -9.38 10.02 3.14
CA LEU A 147 -9.51 10.83 1.93
C LEU A 147 -10.45 10.15 0.93
N ASP A 148 -11.05 10.93 0.04
CA ASP A 148 -11.91 10.40 -1.05
C ASP A 148 -11.18 9.40 -1.97
N CYS A 149 -9.84 9.44 -1.97
CA CYS A 149 -9.00 8.49 -2.70
C CYS A 149 -8.65 7.22 -1.90
N ASP A 150 -9.40 6.90 -0.84
CA ASP A 150 -9.24 5.74 0.05
C ASP A 150 -7.85 5.64 0.73
N HIS A 151 -7.16 6.78 0.89
CA HIS A 151 -5.91 6.85 1.64
C HIS A 151 -6.14 7.43 3.03
N TYR A 152 -5.41 6.86 3.99
CA TYR A 152 -5.52 7.23 5.39
C TYR A 152 -4.26 7.95 5.87
N ILE A 153 -4.47 9.04 6.59
CA ILE A 153 -3.39 9.90 7.11
C ILE A 153 -3.81 10.39 8.48
N HIS A 154 -2.91 10.44 9.47
CA HIS A 154 -3.26 11.08 10.76
C HIS A 154 -3.69 12.52 10.51
N ARG A 155 -4.72 12.99 11.21
CA ARG A 155 -5.29 14.32 10.99
C ARG A 155 -4.24 15.42 11.13
N ASN A 156 -3.39 15.35 12.16
CA ASN A 156 -2.33 16.33 12.36
C ASN A 156 -1.31 16.30 11.21
N CYS A 157 -0.90 15.11 10.76
CA CYS A 157 -0.02 14.95 9.61
C CYS A 157 -0.63 15.55 8.35
N PHE A 158 -1.93 15.32 8.12
CA PHE A 158 -2.65 15.86 6.98
C PHE A 158 -2.75 17.39 7.02
N VAL A 159 -3.06 17.98 8.18
CA VAL A 159 -3.07 19.44 8.38
C VAL A 159 -1.69 20.04 8.09
N CYS A 160 -0.62 19.46 8.66
CA CYS A 160 0.75 19.90 8.41
C CYS A 160 1.11 19.85 6.93
N TYR A 161 0.77 18.74 6.25
CA TYR A 161 1.00 18.58 4.82
C TYR A 161 0.28 19.65 4.00
N VAL A 162 -1.03 19.83 4.21
CA VAL A 162 -1.83 20.80 3.46
C VAL A 162 -1.30 22.23 3.67
N ASN A 163 -0.96 22.60 4.90
CA ASN A 163 -0.42 23.92 5.19
C ASN A 163 0.96 24.14 4.55
N TYR A 164 1.84 23.13 4.61
CA TYR A 164 3.13 23.15 3.94
C TYR A 164 2.97 23.34 2.43
N THR A 165 2.14 22.51 1.77
CA THR A 165 1.93 22.58 0.32
C THR A 165 1.31 23.91 -0.11
N ARG A 166 0.36 24.46 0.65
CA ARG A 166 -0.19 25.81 0.38
C ARG A 166 0.89 26.89 0.44
N ASN A 167 1.78 26.82 1.42
CA ASN A 167 2.86 27.79 1.56
C ASN A 167 3.90 27.64 0.45
N GLU A 168 4.19 26.41 0.03
CA GLU A 168 5.08 26.12 -1.09
C GLU A 168 4.55 26.72 -2.39
N ILE A 169 3.27 26.49 -2.70
CA ILE A 169 2.60 27.07 -3.87
C ILE A 169 2.66 28.60 -3.83
N LYS A 170 2.38 29.22 -2.68
CA LYS A 170 2.47 30.68 -2.51
C LYS A 170 3.89 31.20 -2.76
N ARG A 171 4.91 30.48 -2.29
CA ARG A 171 6.32 30.84 -2.51
C ARG A 171 6.66 30.76 -3.99
N GLU A 172 6.34 29.64 -4.66
CA GLU A 172 6.56 29.50 -6.10
C GLU A 172 5.86 30.61 -6.88
N LEU A 173 4.60 30.91 -6.60
CA LEU A 173 3.87 32.01 -7.25
C LEU A 173 4.50 33.39 -7.00
N SER A 174 5.23 33.59 -5.89
CA SER A 174 5.90 34.85 -5.59
C SER A 174 7.25 35.00 -6.30
N GLU A 175 7.95 33.89 -6.55
CA GLU A 175 9.26 33.85 -7.19
C GLU A 175 9.16 33.84 -8.71
N TRP A 176 8.05 33.33 -9.26
CA TRP A 176 7.85 33.23 -10.70
C TRP A 176 7.41 34.55 -11.34
N PRO A 177 7.92 34.87 -12.56
CA PRO A 177 7.44 36.00 -13.36
C PRO A 177 5.93 35.93 -13.63
N GLU A 178 5.26 37.08 -13.67
CA GLU A 178 3.79 37.18 -13.81
C GLU A 178 3.23 36.42 -15.02
N ASP A 179 3.94 36.45 -16.15
CA ASP A 179 3.59 35.76 -17.40
C ASP A 179 3.77 34.23 -17.32
N MET A 180 4.41 33.73 -16.26
CA MET A 180 4.65 32.30 -16.06
C MET A 180 3.92 31.72 -14.84
N LYS A 181 3.26 32.54 -14.01
CA LYS A 181 2.51 32.06 -12.83
C LYS A 181 1.42 31.06 -13.15
N SER A 182 0.81 31.14 -14.34
CA SER A 182 -0.20 30.17 -14.80
C SER A 182 0.34 28.76 -15.02
N LYS A 183 1.67 28.57 -15.03
CA LYS A 183 2.32 27.25 -15.12
C LYS A 183 2.53 26.60 -13.76
N VAL A 184 2.37 27.35 -12.66
CA VAL A 184 2.49 26.81 -11.30
C VAL A 184 1.25 25.96 -11.01
N ASP A 185 1.49 24.72 -10.58
CA ASP A 185 0.44 23.80 -10.19
C ASP A 185 -0.09 24.16 -8.80
N GLN A 186 -1.27 24.77 -8.77
CA GLN A 186 -1.90 25.25 -7.55
C GLN A 186 -2.83 24.21 -6.91
N VAL A 187 -2.94 23.02 -7.50
CA VAL A 187 -3.85 21.98 -7.04
C VAL A 187 -3.24 21.22 -5.86
N LEU A 188 -3.93 21.22 -4.73
CA LEU A 188 -3.58 20.36 -3.60
C LEU A 188 -3.89 18.90 -3.94
N LYS A 189 -2.92 18.03 -3.73
CA LYS A 189 -2.97 16.63 -4.15
C LYS A 189 -2.73 15.71 -2.96
N CYS A 190 -3.26 14.50 -3.01
CA CYS A 190 -2.95 13.46 -2.03
C CYS A 190 -1.43 13.16 -2.03
N PRO A 191 -0.77 13.08 -0.85
CA PRO A 191 0.67 12.77 -0.78
C PRO A 191 1.01 11.35 -1.27
N VAL A 192 0.03 10.46 -1.36
CA VAL A 192 0.23 9.07 -1.80
C VAL A 192 -0.01 8.92 -3.30
N CYS A 193 -1.22 9.18 -3.78
CA CYS A 193 -1.61 8.91 -5.16
C CYS A 193 -1.63 10.14 -6.08
N ARG A 194 -1.41 11.34 -5.52
CA ARG A 194 -1.43 12.62 -6.24
C ARG A 194 -2.77 13.00 -6.87
N THR A 195 -3.85 12.30 -6.55
CA THR A 195 -5.21 12.71 -6.91
C THR A 195 -5.54 14.06 -6.26
N PRO A 196 -6.19 15.01 -6.96
CA PRO A 196 -6.64 16.27 -6.37
C PRO A 196 -7.51 16.03 -5.13
N LEU A 197 -7.24 16.78 -4.06
CA LEU A 197 -8.04 16.73 -2.83
C LEU A 197 -9.39 17.41 -3.05
N SER A 198 -10.46 16.81 -2.53
CA SER A 198 -11.81 17.38 -2.61
C SER A 198 -12.01 18.51 -1.59
N GLU A 199 -13.11 19.26 -1.73
CA GLU A 199 -13.50 20.24 -0.72
C GLU A 199 -13.74 19.55 0.63
N GLN A 200 -14.35 18.36 0.62
CA GLN A 200 -14.62 17.55 1.81
C GLN A 200 -13.33 17.15 2.53
N ASP A 201 -12.31 16.70 1.79
CA ASP A 201 -10.99 16.39 2.36
C ASP A 201 -10.43 17.62 3.10
N LEU A 202 -10.51 18.80 2.48
CA LEU A 202 -9.94 20.05 2.97
C LEU A 202 -10.73 20.67 4.15
N LEU A 203 -12.02 20.37 4.31
CA LEU A 203 -12.81 20.81 5.47
C LEU A 203 -12.22 20.29 6.79
N THR A 204 -11.59 19.13 6.77
CA THR A 204 -10.97 18.51 7.96
C THR A 204 -9.82 19.34 8.53
N VAL A 205 -9.25 20.24 7.71
CA VAL A 205 -8.06 21.03 8.04
C VAL A 205 -8.36 22.18 8.99
N GLY A 206 -9.58 22.76 9.00
CA GLY A 206 -9.92 23.93 9.81
C GLY A 206 -9.04 25.16 9.56
N GLU A 207 -9.52 26.36 9.86
CA GLU A 207 -8.70 27.59 9.76
C GLU A 207 -7.74 27.77 10.94
N GLU A 208 -7.95 27.03 12.03
CA GLU A 208 -7.04 27.06 13.17
C GLU A 208 -5.84 26.19 12.85
N SER A 209 -4.71 26.86 12.62
CA SER A 209 -3.41 26.22 12.68
C SER A 209 -3.38 25.38 13.95
N ILE A 210 -3.33 24.06 13.80
CA ILE A 210 -2.84 23.23 14.89
C ILE A 210 -1.41 23.72 15.06
N THR A 211 -1.20 24.61 16.03
CA THR A 211 0.11 24.74 16.64
C THR A 211 0.45 23.32 16.97
N LEU A 212 1.55 22.83 16.41
CA LEU A 212 2.11 21.59 16.89
C LEU A 212 2.48 21.93 18.33
N ASP A 213 1.51 21.81 19.25
CA ASP A 213 1.77 21.99 20.65
C ASP A 213 2.86 20.95 20.88
N GLU A 214 4.05 21.44 21.20
CA GLU A 214 5.21 20.65 21.59
C GLU A 214 4.86 19.66 22.74
N ALA A 215 3.64 19.75 23.28
CA ALA A 215 3.01 18.94 24.30
C ALA A 215 2.42 17.58 23.86
N ILE A 216 2.25 17.26 22.56
CA ILE A 216 1.79 15.91 22.12
C ILE A 216 2.90 15.14 21.37
N VAL A 217 4.16 15.57 21.49
CA VAL A 217 5.23 14.57 21.44
C VAL A 217 5.19 13.94 22.81
N ASP A 218 4.58 12.76 22.93
CA ASP A 218 4.96 11.86 24.01
C ASP A 218 6.47 11.67 23.85
N LYS A 219 7.23 12.48 24.57
CA LYS A 219 8.66 12.28 24.80
C LYS A 219 8.77 11.11 25.77
N GLY A 220 8.16 9.97 25.45
CA GLY A 220 8.73 8.70 25.80
C GLY A 220 10.20 8.84 25.42
N GLN A 221 11.07 8.81 26.42
CA GLN A 221 12.48 9.12 26.24
C GLN A 221 12.98 8.18 25.15
N PHE A 222 13.16 8.71 23.94
CA PHE A 222 13.71 7.94 22.85
C PHE A 222 15.13 7.60 23.28
N GLU A 223 15.31 6.38 23.77
CA GLU A 223 16.60 5.86 24.14
C GLU A 223 17.18 5.17 22.90
N PHE A 224 18.12 5.85 22.26
CA PHE A 224 18.78 5.31 21.09
C PHE A 224 19.62 4.09 21.50
N ASN A 225 19.25 2.90 21.03
CA ASN A 225 19.96 1.67 21.31
C ASN A 225 21.31 1.65 20.55
N TRP A 226 22.37 2.05 21.26
CA TRP A 226 23.71 2.10 20.71
C TRP A 226 24.26 0.74 20.29
N GLU A 227 23.87 -0.33 21.00
CA GLU A 227 24.35 -1.69 20.74
C GLU A 227 23.77 -2.23 19.43
N GLU A 228 22.46 -2.07 19.23
CA GLU A 228 21.78 -2.47 17.99
C GLU A 228 22.30 -1.68 16.79
N TRP A 229 22.54 -0.37 16.96
CA TRP A 229 23.15 0.46 15.92
C TRP A 229 24.57 0.00 15.56
N GLN A 230 25.40 -0.35 16.55
CA GLN A 230 26.74 -0.88 16.29
C GLN A 230 26.72 -2.23 15.57
N ALA A 231 25.87 -3.16 16.02
CA ALA A 231 25.68 -4.44 15.35
C ALA A 231 25.23 -4.25 13.88
N LYS A 232 24.32 -3.30 13.65
CA LYS A 232 23.85 -2.97 12.29
C LYS A 232 24.96 -2.37 11.43
N LEU A 233 25.81 -1.51 11.98
CA LEU A 233 26.97 -0.97 11.28
C LEU A 233 27.95 -2.07 10.87
N GLU A 234 28.22 -3.05 11.73
CA GLU A 234 29.08 -4.18 11.39
C GLU A 234 28.51 -5.03 10.25
N GLU A 235 27.20 -5.29 10.26
CA GLU A 235 26.50 -5.97 9.16
C GLU A 235 26.64 -5.20 7.84
N LEU A 236 26.40 -3.88 7.88
CA LEU A 236 26.48 -3.01 6.71
C LEU A 236 27.93 -2.82 6.22
N GLN A 237 28.93 -2.96 7.07
CA GLN A 237 30.34 -2.87 6.69
C GLN A 237 30.71 -3.93 5.65
N VAL A 238 30.16 -5.14 5.77
CA VAL A 238 30.38 -6.22 4.79
C VAL A 238 29.80 -5.84 3.42
N VAL A 239 28.62 -5.23 3.41
CA VAL A 239 27.97 -4.74 2.17
C VAL A 239 28.78 -3.59 1.58
N PHE A 240 29.25 -2.66 2.42
CA PHE A 240 30.06 -1.51 2.03
C PHE A 240 31.35 -1.96 1.34
N GLU A 241 32.12 -2.86 1.93
CA GLU A 241 33.37 -3.35 1.33
C GLU A 241 33.12 -4.11 0.03
N ARG A 242 32.02 -4.88 -0.06
CA ARG A 242 31.60 -5.54 -1.31
C ARG A 242 31.27 -4.54 -2.41
N GLN A 243 30.54 -3.46 -2.08
CA GLN A 243 30.21 -2.40 -3.05
C GLN A 243 31.45 -1.61 -3.46
N LYS A 244 32.37 -1.33 -2.51
CA LYS A 244 33.66 -0.69 -2.77
C LYS A 244 34.53 -1.51 -3.72
N ALA A 245 34.68 -2.81 -3.49
CA ALA A 245 35.46 -3.71 -4.35
C ALA A 245 34.89 -3.80 -5.78
N LYS A 246 33.56 -3.71 -5.93
CA LYS A 246 32.88 -3.70 -7.24
C LYS A 246 32.82 -2.31 -7.89
N GLY A 247 33.40 -1.28 -7.27
CA GLY A 247 33.35 0.10 -7.77
C GLY A 247 31.94 0.73 -7.73
N GLY A 248 31.02 0.17 -6.93
CA GLY A 248 29.64 0.62 -6.80
C GLY A 248 29.44 1.83 -5.87
N LEU A 249 30.52 2.36 -5.28
CA LEU A 249 30.47 3.58 -4.48
C LEU A 249 30.55 4.81 -5.40
N ILE A 250 29.49 5.61 -5.40
CA ILE A 250 29.45 6.89 -6.11
C ILE A 250 30.24 7.91 -5.29
N ASP A 251 31.34 8.41 -5.84
CA ASP A 251 32.03 9.58 -5.30
C ASP A 251 31.37 10.85 -5.88
N PRO A 252 30.66 11.65 -5.08
CA PRO A 252 29.95 12.83 -5.58
C PRO A 252 30.87 13.87 -6.22
N LYS A 253 32.13 13.98 -5.74
CA LYS A 253 33.11 14.93 -6.28
C LYS A 253 33.66 14.46 -7.62
N LYS A 254 33.88 13.15 -7.78
CA LYS A 254 34.32 12.54 -9.04
C LYS A 254 33.19 12.56 -10.07
N GLU A 255 31.96 12.25 -9.66
CA GLU A 255 30.81 12.21 -10.55
C GLU A 255 30.45 13.61 -11.06
N ARG A 256 30.55 14.63 -10.20
CA ARG A 256 30.37 16.04 -10.61
C ARG A 256 31.35 16.48 -11.70
N LYS A 257 32.54 15.87 -11.75
CA LYS A 257 33.59 16.19 -12.74
C LYS A 257 33.58 15.26 -13.96
N ARG A 258 32.74 14.21 -13.97
CA ARG A 258 32.73 13.17 -15.00
C ARG A 258 32.45 13.71 -16.41
N ASN A 259 31.61 14.75 -16.51
CA ASN A 259 31.20 15.37 -17.77
C ASN A 259 31.70 16.82 -17.91
N LEU A 260 32.67 17.23 -17.08
CA LEU A 260 33.22 18.59 -17.13
C LEU A 260 34.27 18.64 -18.24
N VAL A 261 33.92 19.27 -19.36
CA VAL A 261 34.86 19.60 -20.42
C VAL A 261 35.74 20.75 -19.94
N THR A 262 37.04 20.51 -19.81
CA THR A 262 38.06 21.53 -19.56
C THR A 262 38.84 21.82 -20.84
N ASP A 263 39.55 22.95 -20.90
CA ASP A 263 40.36 23.36 -22.06
C ASP A 263 41.39 22.29 -22.49
N ASP A 264 41.88 21.48 -21.55
CA ASP A 264 42.81 20.37 -21.83
C ASP A 264 42.14 19.19 -22.57
N THR A 265 40.83 18.99 -22.34
CA THR A 265 40.00 18.02 -23.08
C THR A 265 39.75 18.47 -24.51
N GLU A 266 39.54 19.78 -24.73
CA GLU A 266 39.39 20.35 -26.06
C GLU A 266 40.69 20.22 -26.86
N LEU A 267 41.84 20.57 -26.28
CA LEU A 267 43.15 20.43 -26.93
C LEU A 267 43.46 18.97 -27.34
N LYS A 268 43.07 18.00 -26.53
CA LYS A 268 43.23 16.56 -26.84
C LYS A 268 42.28 16.10 -27.95
N LEU A 269 41.04 16.59 -27.98
CA LEU A 269 40.09 16.35 -29.07
C LEU A 269 40.59 16.97 -30.38
N PHE A 270 41.06 18.21 -30.35
CA PHE A 270 41.65 18.88 -31.50
C PHE A 270 42.89 18.12 -32.03
N ALA A 271 43.78 17.67 -31.14
CA ALA A 271 44.95 16.88 -31.52
C ALA A 271 44.59 15.51 -32.13
N LEU A 272 43.51 14.88 -31.66
CA LEU A 272 43.00 13.61 -32.22
C LEU A 272 42.31 13.81 -33.57
N LEU A 273 41.57 14.89 -33.77
CA LEU A 273 40.96 15.23 -35.06
C LEU A 273 42.04 15.57 -36.12
N TYR A 274 43.08 16.29 -35.71
CA TYR A 274 44.23 16.59 -36.58
C TYR A 274 45.01 15.35 -36.99
N LYS A 275 45.23 14.40 -36.06
CA LYS A 275 45.88 13.11 -36.37
C LYS A 275 45.05 12.21 -37.30
N ASN A 276 43.73 12.35 -37.29
CA ASN A 276 42.82 11.57 -38.13
C ASN A 276 42.45 12.27 -39.45
N GLY A 277 43.17 13.33 -39.84
CA GLY A 277 43.06 13.94 -41.17
C GLY A 277 41.85 14.85 -41.38
N TYR A 278 41.14 15.23 -40.32
CA TYR A 278 40.06 16.20 -40.43
C TYR A 278 40.64 17.62 -40.34
N CYS A 279 41.01 18.18 -41.48
CA CYS A 279 41.28 19.62 -41.60
C CYS A 279 39.95 20.38 -41.65
N TYR A 280 39.68 21.24 -40.67
CA TYR A 280 38.67 22.27 -40.81
C TYR A 280 39.22 23.33 -41.79
N SER A 281 38.74 23.31 -43.03
CA SER A 281 38.86 24.44 -43.94
C SER A 281 37.96 25.57 -43.43
N SER A 282 38.57 26.72 -43.18
CA SER A 282 37.93 27.98 -42.78
C SER A 282 36.93 28.49 -43.81
#